data_AF-A0A392RBP0-F1
#
_entry.id   AF-A0A392RBP0-F1
#
_cell.length_a   1.000
_cell.length_b   1.000
_cell.length_c   1.000
_cell.angle_alpha   90.00
_cell.angle_beta   90.00
_cell.angle_gamma   90.00
#
_symmetry.space_group_name_H-M   'P 1'
#
loop_
_entity.id
_entity.type
_entity.pdbx_description
1 polymer ?
#
loop_
_entity_poly.entity_id
_entity_poly.type
_entity_poly.pdbx_seq_one_letter_code
_entity_poly.pdbx_strand_id
1 'polypeptide(L)'
;MRNESLQLASKEQKIADANVFKLVEQQKREKEEALNKILQLEKQLDAKQKLEMEIEELRGKLQVMKHLGDQDDAAIKKKMEEMTAELTDKIESLEDMESMNQTL
;
A
#
# COMPACT_ATOMS: atom_id res chain seq x y z
N MET A 1 3.87 -62.00 -3.94
CA MET A 1 3.39 -61.14 -5.05
C MET A 1 2.12 -60.34 -4.74
N ARG A 2 0.89 -60.91 -4.70
CA ARG A 2 -0.34 -60.10 -4.52
C ARG A 2 -0.41 -59.34 -3.17
N ASN A 3 0.15 -59.92 -2.11
CA ASN A 3 0.19 -59.29 -0.78
C ASN A 3 1.23 -58.14 -0.69
N GLU A 4 2.43 -58.34 -1.25
CA GLU A 4 3.48 -57.31 -1.30
C GLU A 4 3.06 -56.10 -2.15
N SER A 5 2.39 -56.33 -3.28
CA SER A 5 1.84 -55.25 -4.12
C SER A 5 0.80 -54.41 -3.38
N LEU A 6 -0.06 -55.04 -2.58
CA LEU A 6 -1.04 -54.33 -1.74
C LEU A 6 -0.38 -53.52 -0.61
N GLN A 7 0.68 -54.05 0.02
CA GLN A 7 1.43 -53.33 1.03
C GLN A 7 2.16 -52.11 0.43
N LEU A 8 2.75 -52.26 -0.74
CA LEU A 8 3.38 -51.15 -1.48
C LEU A 8 2.35 -50.07 -1.84
N ALA A 9 1.19 -50.46 -2.38
CA ALA A 9 0.11 -49.52 -2.69
C ALA A 9 -0.39 -48.75 -1.45
N SER A 10 -0.54 -49.44 -0.31
CA SER A 10 -0.94 -48.79 0.94
C SER A 10 0.12 -47.81 1.46
N LYS A 11 1.41 -48.15 1.30
CA LYS A 11 2.51 -47.24 1.66
C LYS A 11 2.53 -46.01 0.77
N GLU A 12 2.34 -46.20 -0.54
CA GLU A 12 2.28 -45.11 -1.52
C GLU A 12 1.09 -44.17 -1.24
N GLN A 13 -0.08 -44.72 -0.91
CA GLN A 13 -1.25 -43.93 -0.53
C GLN A 13 -0.96 -43.04 0.69
N LYS A 14 -0.35 -43.59 1.75
CA LYS A 14 0.00 -42.79 2.95
C LYS A 14 0.99 -41.67 2.64
N ILE A 15 1.92 -41.90 1.72
CA ILE A 15 2.88 -40.88 1.27
C ILE A 15 2.15 -39.79 0.48
N ALA A 16 1.25 -40.18 -0.43
CA ALA A 16 0.43 -39.25 -1.19
C ALA A 16 -0.44 -38.39 -0.26
N ASP A 17 -1.12 -38.99 0.72
CA ASP A 17 -1.94 -38.27 1.71
C ASP A 17 -1.10 -37.26 2.52
N ALA A 18 0.10 -37.66 2.96
CA ALA A 18 1.01 -36.77 3.68
C ALA A 18 1.51 -35.62 2.80
N ASN A 19 1.75 -35.85 1.51
CA ASN A 19 2.16 -34.82 0.57
C ASN A 19 1.03 -33.83 0.28
N VAL A 20 -0.21 -34.33 0.10
CA VAL A 20 -1.40 -33.48 -0.04
C VAL A 20 -1.59 -32.62 1.21
N PHE A 21 -1.43 -33.19 2.41
CA PHE A 21 -1.52 -32.43 3.65
C PHE A 21 -0.49 -31.30 3.71
N LYS A 22 0.78 -31.58 3.38
CA LYS A 22 1.83 -30.55 3.32
C LYS A 22 1.51 -29.46 2.30
N LEU A 23 1.01 -29.83 1.13
CA LEU A 23 0.64 -28.89 0.07
C LEU A 23 -0.48 -27.95 0.52
N VAL A 24 -1.50 -28.49 1.20
CA VAL A 24 -2.61 -27.69 1.75
C VAL A 24 -2.11 -26.72 2.82
N GLU A 25 -1.23 -27.16 3.72
CA GLU A 25 -0.64 -26.29 4.74
C GLU A 25 0.24 -25.19 4.13
N GLN A 26 1.02 -25.52 3.11
CA GLN A 26 1.80 -24.52 2.37
C GLN A 26 0.89 -23.50 1.69
N GLN A 27 -0.16 -23.96 0.99
CA GLN A 27 -1.12 -23.07 0.33
C GLN A 27 -1.82 -22.13 1.33
N LYS A 28 -2.15 -22.61 2.53
CA LYS A 28 -2.73 -21.76 3.57
C LYS A 28 -1.78 -20.64 3.99
N ARG A 29 -0.50 -20.94 4.18
CA ARG A 29 0.53 -19.94 4.53
C ARG A 29 0.71 -18.92 3.42
N GLU A 30 0.86 -19.37 2.18
CA GLU A 30 0.99 -18.49 1.02
C GLU A 30 -0.24 -17.58 0.87
N LYS A 31 -1.44 -18.11 1.12
CA LYS A 31 -2.67 -17.31 1.11
C LYS A 31 -2.69 -16.26 2.22
N GLU A 32 -2.27 -16.62 3.44
CA GLU A 32 -2.21 -15.69 4.56
C GLU A 32 -1.19 -14.57 4.31
N GLU A 33 -0.01 -14.91 3.78
CA GLU A 33 1.01 -13.93 3.37
C GLU A 33 0.49 -12.99 2.28
N ALA A 34 -0.20 -13.52 1.27
CA ALA A 34 -0.81 -12.72 0.21
C ALA A 34 -1.89 -11.77 0.77
N LEU A 35 -2.75 -12.24 1.67
CA LEU A 35 -3.76 -11.41 2.33
C LEU A 35 -3.13 -10.29 3.18
N ASN A 36 -2.06 -10.60 3.91
CA ASN A 36 -1.31 -9.60 4.66
C ASN A 36 -0.70 -8.54 3.74
N LYS A 37 -0.16 -8.95 2.59
CA LYS A 37 0.38 -8.02 1.59
C LYS A 37 -0.71 -7.13 1.00
N ILE A 38 -1.88 -7.68 0.67
CA ILE A 38 -3.04 -6.90 0.20
C ILE A 38 -3.42 -5.84 1.25
N LEU A 39 -3.58 -6.24 2.51
CA LEU A 39 -3.93 -5.30 3.59
C LEU A 39 -2.89 -4.19 3.77
N GLN A 40 -1.61 -4.51 3.62
CA GLN A 40 -0.54 -3.50 3.67
C GLN A 40 -0.66 -2.51 2.50
N LEU A 41 -0.89 -3.01 1.29
CA LEU A 41 -1.05 -2.17 0.10
C LEU A 41 -2.30 -1.29 0.20
N GLU A 42 -3.41 -1.79 0.72
CA GLU A 42 -4.62 -1.00 0.98
C GLU A 42 -4.33 0.17 1.94
N LYS A 43 -3.63 -0.08 3.04
CA LYS A 43 -3.24 0.99 3.98
C LYS A 43 -2.31 2.03 3.35
N GLN A 44 -1.38 1.59 2.50
CA GLN A 44 -0.49 2.51 1.76
C GLN A 44 -1.29 3.35 0.76
N LEU A 45 -2.25 2.75 0.07
CA LEU A 45 -3.14 3.44 -0.86
C LEU A 45 -4.01 4.47 -0.14
N ASP A 46 -4.61 4.12 0.99
CA ASP A 46 -5.40 5.04 1.81
C ASP A 46 -4.56 6.24 2.28
N ALA A 47 -3.32 6.00 2.73
CA ALA A 47 -2.40 7.06 3.13
C ALA A 47 -2.05 7.98 1.95
N LYS A 48 -1.80 7.41 0.77
CA LYS A 48 -1.54 8.15 -0.46
C LYS A 48 -2.72 9.04 -0.85
N GLN A 49 -3.92 8.47 -0.90
CA GLN A 49 -5.14 9.21 -1.25
C GLN A 49 -5.43 10.35 -0.27
N LYS A 50 -5.20 10.13 1.03
CA LYS A 50 -5.32 11.19 2.03
C LYS A 50 -4.35 12.35 1.75
N LEU A 51 -3.10 12.05 1.42
CA LEU A 51 -2.10 13.07 1.11
C LEU A 51 -2.47 13.84 -0.17
N GLU A 52 -2.95 13.16 -1.21
CA GLU A 52 -3.46 13.79 -2.45
C GLU A 52 -4.61 14.76 -2.17
N MET A 53 -5.57 14.38 -1.31
CA MET A 53 -6.66 15.27 -0.91
C MET A 53 -6.16 16.51 -0.15
N GLU A 54 -5.20 16.36 0.76
CA GLU A 54 -4.61 17.48 1.51
C GLU A 54 -3.86 18.45 0.58
N ILE A 55 -3.16 17.93 -0.44
CA ILE A 55 -2.50 18.72 -1.49
C ILE A 55 -3.52 19.55 -2.27
N GLU A 56 -4.60 18.92 -2.74
CA GLU A 56 -5.65 19.62 -3.50
C GLU A 56 -6.41 20.65 -2.66
N GLU A 57 -6.65 20.36 -1.38
CA GLU A 57 -7.25 21.32 -0.44
C GLU A 57 -6.35 22.55 -0.27
N LEU A 58 -5.04 22.36 -0.08
CA LEU A 58 -4.07 23.46 0.04
C LEU A 58 -3.96 24.26 -1.26
N ARG A 59 -3.93 23.61 -2.42
CA ARG A 59 -3.96 24.27 -3.74
C ARG A 59 -5.20 25.14 -3.89
N GLY A 60 -6.38 24.62 -3.53
CA GLY A 60 -7.64 25.36 -3.55
C GLY A 60 -7.61 26.58 -2.61
N LYS A 61 -7.15 26.41 -1.37
CA LYS A 61 -7.02 27.52 -0.40
C LYS A 61 -6.09 28.62 -0.91
N LEU A 62 -4.92 28.25 -1.46
CA LEU A 62 -3.97 29.20 -2.04
C LEU A 62 -4.58 29.95 -3.24
N GLN A 63 -5.32 29.25 -4.10
CA GLN A 63 -5.99 29.88 -5.24
C GLN A 63 -7.04 30.89 -4.78
N VAL A 64 -7.85 30.55 -3.77
CA VAL A 64 -8.85 31.46 -3.19
C VAL A 64 -8.18 32.69 -2.58
N MET A 65 -7.12 32.51 -1.78
CA MET A 65 -6.38 33.64 -1.19
C MET A 65 -5.74 34.55 -2.24
N LYS A 66 -5.23 33.99 -3.34
CA LYS A 66 -4.67 34.78 -4.44
C LYS A 66 -5.69 35.71 -5.11
N HIS A 67 -6.98 35.32 -5.12
CA HIS A 67 -8.05 36.09 -5.75
C HIS A 67 -8.79 37.02 -4.77
N LEU A 68 -8.85 36.67 -3.47
CA LEU A 68 -9.60 37.42 -2.46
C LEU A 68 -8.73 38.24 -1.50
N GLY A 69 -7.43 38.01 -1.44
CA GLY A 69 -6.52 38.74 -0.56
C GLY A 69 -6.06 40.05 -1.20
N ASP A 70 -6.09 41.15 -0.43
CA ASP A 70 -5.32 42.35 -0.75
C ASP A 70 -3.83 41.95 -0.76
N GLN A 71 -3.21 41.94 -1.94
CA GLN A 71 -1.83 41.49 -2.12
C GLN A 71 -0.80 42.37 -1.38
N ASP A 72 -1.22 43.52 -0.88
CA ASP A 72 -0.43 44.46 -0.09
C ASP A 72 -0.43 44.14 1.42
N ASP A 73 -1.27 43.21 1.90
CA ASP A 73 -1.24 42.78 3.30
C ASP A 73 -0.07 41.79 3.53
N ALA A 74 0.95 42.28 4.24
CA ALA A 74 2.13 41.50 4.60
C ALA A 74 1.80 40.22 5.40
N ALA A 75 0.72 40.21 6.17
CA ALA A 75 0.28 39.02 6.91
C ALA A 75 -0.31 37.96 5.98
N ILE A 76 -1.08 38.38 4.96
CA ILE A 76 -1.61 37.47 3.93
C ILE A 76 -0.46 36.88 3.11
N LYS A 77 0.51 37.72 2.70
CA LYS A 77 1.68 37.27 1.95
C LYS A 77 2.48 36.22 2.71
N LYS A 78 2.78 36.47 3.99
CA LYS A 78 3.51 35.51 4.84
C LYS A 78 2.75 34.18 4.97
N LYS A 79 1.43 34.23 5.17
CA LYS A 79 0.60 33.01 5.28
C LYS A 79 0.58 32.23 3.97
N MET A 80 0.56 32.91 2.82
CA MET A 80 0.67 32.26 1.51
C MET A 80 2.02 31.58 1.32
N GLU A 81 3.12 32.21 1.73
CA GLU A 81 4.47 31.63 1.67
C GLU A 81 4.56 30.36 2.54
N GLU A 82 4.06 30.40 3.77
CA GLU A 82 4.00 29.24 4.69
C GLU A 82 3.19 28.08 4.09
N MET A 83 1.99 28.34 3.56
CA MET A 83 1.17 27.29 2.91
C MET A 83 1.80 26.77 1.61
N THR A 84 2.55 27.60 0.89
CA THR A 84 3.26 27.16 -0.32
C THR A 84 4.40 26.21 0.04
N ALA A 85 5.15 26.49 1.11
CA ALA A 85 6.17 25.58 1.62
C ALA A 85 5.56 24.24 2.07
N GLU A 86 4.48 24.27 2.85
CA GLU A 86 3.78 23.05 3.27
C GLU A 86 3.27 22.22 2.06
N LEU A 87 2.76 22.90 1.04
CA LEU A 87 2.33 22.26 -0.20
C LEU A 87 3.50 21.58 -0.93
N THR A 88 4.65 22.25 -1.02
CA THR A 88 5.87 21.66 -1.60
C THR A 88 6.32 20.44 -0.82
N ASP A 89 6.41 20.52 0.50
CA ASP A 89 6.82 19.38 1.35
C ASP A 89 5.89 18.18 1.18
N LYS A 90 4.56 18.41 1.06
CA LYS A 90 3.59 17.32 0.82
C LYS A 90 3.72 16.71 -0.57
N ILE A 91 4.02 17.52 -1.60
CA ILE A 91 4.25 17.02 -2.96
C ILE A 91 5.51 16.15 -2.99
N GLU A 92 6.61 16.60 -2.38
CA GLU A 92 7.85 15.81 -2.27
C GLU A 92 7.60 14.49 -1.52
N SER A 93 6.85 14.53 -0.40
CA SER A 93 6.48 13.32 0.32
C SER A 93 5.62 12.35 -0.50
N LEU A 94 4.78 12.86 -1.42
CA LEU A 94 3.98 12.03 -2.31
C LEU A 94 4.86 11.37 -3.38
N GLU A 95 5.79 12.13 -3.98
CA GLU A 95 6.77 11.63 -4.95
C GLU A 95 7.70 10.56 -4.35
N ASP A 96 8.13 10.75 -3.10
CA ASP A 96 8.89 9.74 -2.34
C ASP A 96 8.08 8.45 -2.15
N MET A 97 6.79 8.56 -1.79
CA MET A 97 5.90 7.40 -1.67
C MET A 97 5.72 6.66 -3.02
N GLU A 98 5.65 7.38 -4.13
CA GLU A 98 5.51 6.79 -5.46
C GLU A 98 6.79 6.09 -5.92
N SER A 99 7.95 6.70 -5.69
CA SER A 99 9.25 6.13 -6.07
C SER A 99 9.59 4.85 -5.30
N MET A 100 9.27 4.78 -4.00
CA MET A 100 9.43 3.57 -3.19
C MET A 100 8.54 2.42 -3.70
N ASN A 101 7.33 2.73 -4.17
CA ASN A 101 6.40 1.74 -4.68
C ASN A 101 6.71 1.26 -6.11
N GLN A 102 7.46 2.02 -6.92
CA GLN A 102 7.96 1.56 -8.23
C GLN A 102 9.17 0.62 -8.12
N THR A 103 9.88 0.63 -6.99
CA THR A 103 11.10 -0.16 -6.78
C THR A 103 10.82 -1.54 -6.16
N LEU A 104 9.62 -1.74 -5.61
CA LEU A 104 9.13 -2.99 -4.99
C LEU A 104 8.38 -3.88 -5.98
#